data_AF-A0A973J5F1-F1
#
_entry.id   AF-A0A973J5F1-F1
#
_cell.length_a   1.000
_cell.length_b   1.000
_cell.length_c   1.000
_cell.angle_alpha   90.00
_cell.angle_beta   90.00
_cell.angle_gamma   90.00
#
_symmetry.space_group_name_H-M   'P 1'
#
loop_
_entity.id
_entity.type
_entity.pdbx_description
1 polymer ?
#
loop_
_entity_poly.entity_id
_entity_poly.type
_entity_poly.pdbx_seq_one_letter_code
_entity_poly.pdbx_strand_id
1 'polypeptide(L)'
;MEKVKDPFARLLIHVILILFAFFSLLPIFWAALQSIKTLKDASSRTPIFFFTPTFENYRELWLRSLPEDGATIAFALLAVLVVLICLLLFAAHIPLPRGAVYVIVALGFAALLWGIPKVADTTKFYDYFINTLIVTAGTIIISISIGSLAGYALARYAGLASVVVLVAALAFRALPRLAFVLPYYWIGILTRLMDSYLLV
;
A
#
# COMPACT_ATOMS: atom_id res chain seq x y z
N MET A 1 1.67 -15.81 -27.89
CA MET A 1 2.97 -16.28 -27.36
C MET A 1 3.02 -17.78 -27.53
N GLU A 2 3.87 -18.27 -28.43
CA GLU A 2 4.03 -19.72 -28.62
C GLU A 2 4.71 -20.32 -27.39
N LYS A 3 4.22 -21.47 -26.92
CA LYS A 3 4.82 -22.17 -25.77
C LYS A 3 6.17 -22.74 -26.19
N VAL A 4 7.21 -22.53 -25.38
CA VAL A 4 8.52 -23.17 -25.58
C VAL A 4 8.34 -24.69 -25.53
N LYS A 5 8.53 -25.35 -26.68
CA LYS A 5 8.31 -26.78 -26.86
C LYS A 5 9.44 -27.63 -26.28
N ASP A 6 10.66 -27.09 -26.29
CA ASP A 6 11.84 -27.77 -25.77
C ASP A 6 11.81 -27.86 -24.21
N PRO A 7 11.86 -29.07 -23.63
CA PRO A 7 11.78 -29.26 -22.18
C PRO A 7 12.98 -28.65 -21.43
N PHE A 8 14.17 -28.64 -22.05
CA PHE A 8 15.37 -28.08 -21.43
C PHE A 8 15.30 -26.55 -21.35
N ALA A 9 14.96 -25.87 -22.44
CA ALA A 9 14.74 -24.43 -22.46
C ALA A 9 13.63 -24.02 -21.48
N ARG A 10 12.56 -24.82 -21.35
CA ARG A 10 11.53 -24.58 -20.35
C ARG A 10 12.08 -24.68 -18.94
N LEU A 11 12.81 -25.74 -18.61
CA LEU A 11 13.43 -25.91 -17.29
C LEU A 11 14.34 -24.71 -16.96
N LEU A 12 15.19 -24.32 -17.91
CA LEU A 12 16.12 -23.20 -17.76
C LEU A 12 15.37 -21.89 -17.46
N ILE A 13 14.29 -21.59 -18.20
CA ILE A 13 13.46 -20.41 -17.94
C ILE A 13 12.90 -20.44 -16.51
N HIS A 14 12.37 -21.58 -16.05
CA HIS A 14 11.84 -21.68 -14.69
C HIS A 14 12.93 -21.50 -13.65
N VAL A 15 14.10 -22.09 -13.83
CA VAL A 15 15.25 -21.91 -12.92
C VAL A 15 15.64 -20.44 -12.85
N ILE A 16 15.77 -19.76 -13.99
CA ILE A 16 16.11 -18.33 -14.05
C ILE A 16 15.04 -17.49 -13.35
N LEU A 17 13.76 -17.74 -13.61
CA LEU A 17 12.65 -17.02 -12.97
C LEU A 17 12.62 -17.24 -11.46
N ILE A 18 12.87 -18.47 -11.00
CA ILE A 18 12.94 -18.81 -9.57
C ILE A 18 14.10 -18.07 -8.91
N LEU A 19 15.30 -18.12 -9.50
CA LEU A 19 16.48 -17.40 -8.98
C LEU A 19 16.25 -15.89 -8.93
N PHE A 20 15.65 -15.32 -9.98
CA PHE A 20 15.31 -13.90 -10.02
C PHE A 20 14.27 -13.53 -8.97
N ALA A 21 13.24 -14.37 -8.75
CA ALA A 21 12.25 -14.18 -7.70
C ALA A 21 12.89 -14.21 -6.31
N PHE A 22 13.75 -15.20 -6.02
CA PHE A 22 14.49 -15.26 -4.75
C PHE A 22 15.36 -14.02 -4.53
N PHE A 23 16.11 -13.60 -5.54
CA PHE A 23 16.94 -12.39 -5.47
C PHE A 23 16.11 -11.13 -5.19
N SER A 24 14.95 -11.00 -5.85
CA SER A 24 14.04 -9.86 -5.68
C SER A 24 13.39 -9.83 -4.29
N LEU A 25 13.18 -10.98 -3.66
CA LEU A 25 12.62 -11.10 -2.31
C LEU A 25 13.66 -10.87 -1.21
N LEU A 26 14.95 -10.98 -1.51
CA LEU A 26 16.03 -10.81 -0.53
C LEU A 26 15.95 -9.47 0.26
N PRO A 27 15.79 -8.28 -0.36
CA PRO A 27 15.68 -7.03 0.40
C PRO A 27 14.43 -6.99 1.29
N ILE A 28 13.32 -7.57 0.84
CA ILE A 28 12.07 -7.63 1.61
C ILE A 28 12.24 -8.58 2.80
N PHE A 29 12.81 -9.75 2.56
CA PHE A 29 13.15 -10.72 3.60
C PHE A 29 14.09 -10.10 4.64
N TRP A 30 15.10 -9.35 4.19
CA TRP A 30 16.01 -8.64 5.07
C TRP A 30 15.29 -7.60 5.93
N ALA A 31 14.45 -6.76 5.33
CA ALA A 31 13.65 -5.77 6.07
C ALA A 31 12.73 -6.43 7.10
N ALA A 32 12.07 -7.53 6.73
CA ALA A 32 11.23 -8.31 7.64
C ALA A 32 12.05 -8.88 8.81
N LEU A 33 13.23 -9.44 8.54
CA LEU A 33 14.13 -9.95 9.57
C LEU A 33 14.56 -8.85 10.56
N GLN A 34 14.82 -7.63 10.07
CA GLN A 34 15.19 -6.50 10.93
C GLN A 34 14.01 -6.00 11.77
N SER A 35 12.78 -6.09 11.27
CA SER A 35 11.60 -5.64 12.02
C SER A 35 11.29 -6.46 13.27
N ILE A 36 11.74 -7.73 13.32
CA ILE A 36 11.54 -8.65 14.46
C ILE A 36 12.77 -8.76 15.38
N LYS A 37 13.85 -8.04 15.08
CA LYS A 37 15.07 -7.96 15.89
C LYS A 37 14.98 -6.82 16.89
N THR A 38 15.75 -6.90 17.97
CA THR A 38 15.92 -5.73 18.86
C THR A 38 16.60 -4.58 18.09
N LEU A 39 16.33 -3.32 18.44
CA LEU A 39 16.98 -2.15 17.79
C LEU A 39 18.51 -2.24 17.84
N LYS A 40 19.05 -2.80 18.93
CA LYS A 40 20.49 -3.05 19.13
C LYS A 40 21.04 -4.05 18.12
N ASP A 41 20.35 -5.17 17.91
CA ASP A 41 20.78 -6.22 16.97
C ASP A 41 20.51 -5.84 15.52
N ALA A 42 19.51 -5.00 15.27
CA ALA A 42 19.21 -4.53 13.92
C ALA A 42 20.23 -3.50 13.41
N SER A 43 20.77 -2.68 14.32
CA SER A 43 21.78 -1.65 14.01
C SER A 43 23.22 -2.12 14.25
N SER A 44 23.45 -3.43 14.44
CA SER A 44 24.80 -3.97 14.66
C SER A 44 25.65 -3.87 13.39
N ARG A 45 26.95 -3.57 13.57
CA ARG A 45 27.90 -3.45 12.45
C ARG A 45 28.13 -4.77 11.70
N THR A 46 27.98 -5.89 12.40
CA THR A 46 28.04 -7.23 11.82
C THR A 46 26.64 -7.82 11.77
N PRO A 47 26.24 -8.47 10.67
CA PRO A 47 24.92 -9.05 10.54
C PRO A 47 24.76 -10.25 11.49
N ILE A 48 23.80 -10.17 12.41
CA ILE A 48 23.45 -11.25 13.34
C ILE A 48 22.28 -12.05 12.76
N PHE A 49 22.47 -13.35 12.50
CA PHE A 49 21.41 -14.22 11.96
C PHE A 49 20.65 -14.99 13.04
N PHE A 50 21.30 -15.26 14.18
CA PHE A 50 20.68 -15.92 15.33
C PHE A 50 20.38 -14.88 16.39
N PHE A 51 19.09 -14.61 16.60
CA PHE A 51 18.60 -13.61 17.55
C PHE A 51 17.31 -14.15 18.18
N THR A 52 16.89 -13.52 19.27
CA THR A 52 15.58 -13.78 19.88
C THR A 52 14.51 -12.93 19.19
N PRO A 53 13.55 -13.52 18.47
CA PRO A 53 12.49 -12.75 17.84
C PRO A 53 11.67 -11.98 18.86
N THR A 54 11.35 -10.72 18.56
CA THR A 54 10.54 -9.84 19.41
C THR A 54 9.52 -9.07 18.60
N PHE A 55 8.38 -8.76 19.22
CA PHE A 55 7.34 -7.88 18.66
C PHE A 55 7.36 -6.48 19.28
N GLU A 56 8.40 -6.16 20.06
CA GLU A 56 8.52 -4.89 20.77
C GLU A 56 8.48 -3.69 19.82
N ASN A 57 9.20 -3.76 18.69
CA ASN A 57 9.19 -2.68 17.70
C ASN A 57 7.78 -2.37 17.20
N TYR A 58 6.93 -3.39 17.02
CA TYR A 58 5.54 -3.19 16.58
C TYR A 58 4.69 -2.60 17.71
N ARG A 59 4.91 -3.04 18.95
CA ARG A 59 4.22 -2.47 20.11
C ARG A 59 4.52 -0.97 20.22
N GLU A 60 5.79 -0.58 20.24
CA GLU A 60 6.22 0.82 20.36
C GLU A 60 5.78 1.67 19.17
N LEU A 61 5.73 1.07 17.97
CA LEU A 61 5.28 1.76 16.77
C LEU A 61 3.79 2.13 16.85
N TRP A 62 2.94 1.21 17.31
CA TRP A 62 1.49 1.38 17.24
C TRP A 62 0.86 1.90 18.52
N LEU A 63 1.37 1.53 19.69
CA LEU A 63 0.77 1.80 20.99
C LEU A 63 1.65 2.73 21.81
N ARG A 64 1.02 3.76 22.39
CA ARG A 64 1.68 4.66 23.34
C ARG A 64 1.72 4.06 24.74
N SER A 65 0.67 3.34 25.11
CA SER A 65 0.55 2.62 26.38
C SER A 65 -0.13 1.28 26.16
N LEU A 66 0.15 0.30 27.03
CA LEU A 66 -0.47 -1.02 26.97
C LEU A 66 -1.88 -0.96 27.58
N PRO A 67 -2.94 -1.27 26.83
CA PRO A 67 -4.28 -1.37 27.41
C PRO A 67 -4.35 -2.53 28.41
N GLU A 68 -5.06 -2.33 29.52
CA GLU A 68 -5.28 -3.39 30.54
C GLU A 68 -5.97 -4.61 29.92
N ASP A 69 -6.93 -4.39 29.02
CA ASP A 69 -7.65 -5.42 28.26
C ASP A 69 -7.04 -5.71 26.87
N GLY A 70 -5.73 -5.49 26.70
CA GLY A 70 -5.06 -5.54 25.38
C GLY A 70 -5.27 -6.85 24.61
N ALA A 71 -5.28 -7.99 25.28
CA ALA A 71 -5.53 -9.29 24.65
C ALA A 71 -6.95 -9.36 24.06
N THR A 72 -7.96 -8.94 24.83
CA THR A 72 -9.36 -8.91 24.41
C THR A 72 -9.56 -8.00 23.21
N ILE A 73 -8.94 -6.81 23.22
CA ILE A 73 -8.97 -5.87 22.09
C ILE A 73 -8.35 -6.51 20.85
N ALA A 74 -7.18 -7.14 20.98
CA ALA A 74 -6.51 -7.79 19.86
C ALA A 74 -7.35 -8.91 19.23
N PHE A 75 -7.95 -9.78 20.05
CA PHE A 75 -8.83 -10.84 19.58
C PHE A 75 -10.10 -10.29 18.93
N ALA A 76 -10.69 -9.22 19.47
CA ALA A 76 -11.86 -8.57 18.88
C ALA A 76 -11.53 -7.98 17.50
N LEU A 77 -10.41 -7.25 17.37
CA LEU A 77 -9.96 -6.69 16.09
C LEU A 77 -9.68 -7.80 15.06
N LEU A 78 -9.01 -8.88 15.49
CA LEU A 78 -8.75 -10.03 14.64
C LEU A 78 -10.05 -10.72 14.20
N ALA A 79 -11.01 -10.91 15.10
CA ALA A 79 -12.31 -11.50 14.78
C ALA A 79 -13.07 -10.66 13.75
N VAL A 80 -13.11 -9.34 13.92
CA VAL A 80 -13.71 -8.44 12.92
C VAL A 80 -13.01 -8.55 11.57
N LEU A 81 -11.66 -8.56 11.56
CA LEU A 81 -10.90 -8.72 10.32
C LEU A 81 -11.18 -10.07 9.64
N VAL A 82 -11.21 -11.16 10.40
CA VAL A 82 -11.55 -12.50 9.88
C VAL A 82 -12.96 -12.51 9.29
N VAL A 83 -13.94 -11.91 9.97
CA VAL A 83 -15.30 -11.78 9.45
C VAL A 83 -15.33 -11.01 8.12
N LEU A 84 -14.62 -9.88 8.03
CA LEU A 84 -14.51 -9.10 6.78
C LEU A 84 -13.85 -9.92 5.66
N ILE A 85 -12.80 -10.68 5.95
CA ILE A 85 -12.13 -11.57 4.98
C ILE A 85 -13.08 -12.69 4.55
N CYS A 86 -13.79 -13.32 5.47
CA CYS A 86 -14.78 -14.35 5.16
C CYS A 86 -15.88 -13.81 4.26
N LEU A 87 -16.40 -12.59 4.52
CA LEU A 87 -17.38 -11.95 3.65
C LEU A 87 -16.85 -11.75 2.22
N LEU A 88 -15.56 -11.40 2.06
CA LEU A 88 -14.93 -11.29 0.74
C LEU A 88 -14.78 -12.65 0.05
N LEU A 89 -14.30 -13.67 0.76
CA LEU A 89 -14.06 -15.01 0.21
C LEU A 89 -15.36 -15.70 -0.20
N PHE A 90 -16.42 -15.54 0.60
CA PHE A 90 -17.73 -16.15 0.34
C PHE A 90 -18.70 -15.20 -0.37
N ALA A 91 -18.23 -14.07 -0.90
CA ALA A 91 -19.07 -13.06 -1.56
C ALA A 91 -19.95 -13.63 -2.69
N ALA A 92 -19.52 -14.71 -3.34
CA ALA A 92 -20.28 -15.37 -4.41
C ALA A 92 -21.47 -16.23 -3.90
N HIS A 93 -21.45 -16.65 -2.64
CA HIS A 93 -22.45 -17.54 -2.05
C HIS A 93 -23.50 -16.78 -1.20
N ILE A 94 -23.28 -15.50 -0.95
CA ILE A 94 -24.20 -14.65 -0.18
C ILE A 94 -25.34 -14.18 -1.10
N PRO A 95 -26.61 -14.18 -0.64
CA PRO A 95 -27.77 -13.76 -1.43
C PRO A 95 -27.84 -12.22 -1.67
N LEU A 96 -26.68 -11.55 -1.71
CA LEU A 96 -26.54 -10.11 -1.95
C LEU A 96 -25.79 -9.89 -3.27
N PRO A 97 -26.05 -8.78 -3.98
CA PRO A 97 -25.25 -8.42 -5.14
C PRO A 97 -23.79 -8.21 -4.70
N ARG A 98 -22.83 -8.78 -5.46
CA ARG A 98 -21.39 -8.73 -5.14
C ARG A 98 -20.88 -7.32 -4.84
N GLY A 99 -21.37 -6.31 -5.58
CA GLY A 99 -21.04 -4.91 -5.34
C GLY A 99 -21.44 -4.42 -3.93
N ALA A 100 -22.60 -4.83 -3.42
CA ALA A 100 -23.03 -4.48 -2.07
C ALA A 100 -22.13 -5.16 -1.02
N VAL A 101 -21.72 -6.41 -1.23
CA VAL A 101 -20.79 -7.10 -0.31
C VAL A 101 -19.46 -6.35 -0.22
N TYR A 102 -18.90 -5.92 -1.36
CA TYR A 102 -17.65 -5.14 -1.37
C TYR A 102 -17.79 -3.79 -0.67
N VAL A 103 -18.92 -3.08 -0.87
CA VAL A 103 -19.19 -1.82 -0.17
C VAL A 103 -19.33 -2.04 1.34
N ILE A 104 -20.06 -3.07 1.77
CA ILE A 104 -20.21 -3.42 3.18
C ILE A 104 -18.85 -3.72 3.81
N VAL A 105 -18.01 -4.51 3.14
CA VAL A 105 -16.66 -4.83 3.65
C VAL A 105 -15.79 -3.59 3.69
N ALA A 106 -15.81 -2.74 2.67
CA ALA A 106 -15.03 -1.50 2.65
C ALA A 106 -15.43 -0.55 3.78
N LEU A 107 -16.75 -0.39 4.01
CA LEU A 107 -17.27 0.41 5.13
C LEU A 107 -16.92 -0.22 6.48
N GLY A 108 -17.03 -1.54 6.60
CA GLY A 108 -16.65 -2.28 7.81
C GLY A 108 -15.17 -2.15 8.13
N PHE A 109 -14.30 -2.21 7.12
CA PHE A 109 -12.86 -1.98 7.27
C PHE A 109 -12.55 -0.53 7.66
N ALA A 110 -13.20 0.46 7.03
CA ALA A 110 -13.05 1.86 7.41
C ALA A 110 -13.53 2.12 8.86
N ALA A 111 -14.64 1.51 9.26
CA ALA A 111 -15.16 1.60 10.63
C ALA A 111 -14.23 0.92 11.64
N LEU A 112 -13.63 -0.23 11.28
CA LEU A 112 -12.60 -0.90 12.08
C LEU A 112 -11.43 0.04 12.35
N LEU A 113 -10.87 0.66 11.30
CA LEU A 113 -9.78 1.63 11.45
C LEU A 113 -10.21 2.84 12.28
N TRP A 114 -11.39 3.41 12.07
CA TRP A 114 -11.85 4.51 12.90
C TRP A 114 -12.08 4.10 14.38
N GLY A 115 -12.38 2.84 14.65
CA GLY A 115 -12.58 2.31 15.99
C GLY A 115 -11.29 2.17 16.82
N ILE A 116 -10.14 1.90 16.18
CA ILE A 116 -8.89 1.56 16.88
C ILE A 116 -8.46 2.62 17.91
N PRO A 117 -8.40 3.94 17.60
CA PRO A 117 -7.97 4.95 18.58
C PRO A 117 -8.92 5.13 19.76
N LYS A 118 -10.17 4.63 19.66
CA LYS A 118 -11.15 4.70 20.75
C LYS A 118 -10.98 3.57 21.76
N VAL A 119 -10.36 2.47 21.35
CA VAL A 119 -10.16 1.27 22.19
C VAL A 119 -8.71 1.08 22.62
N ALA A 120 -7.75 1.70 21.93
CA ALA A 120 -6.33 1.63 22.25
C ALA A 120 -5.68 3.01 22.15
N ASP A 121 -4.78 3.33 23.09
CA ASP A 121 -3.98 4.56 23.07
C ASP A 121 -2.86 4.43 22.04
N THR A 122 -3.08 4.99 20.85
CA THR A 122 -2.18 4.88 19.71
C THR A 122 -1.11 5.97 19.69
N THR A 123 0.05 5.69 19.07
CA THR A 123 1.07 6.72 18.82
C THR A 123 0.71 7.61 17.61
N LYS A 124 1.47 8.69 17.40
CA LYS A 124 1.37 9.55 16.18
C LYS A 124 1.57 8.79 14.88
N PHE A 125 2.24 7.63 14.92
CA PHE A 125 2.40 6.80 13.73
C PHE A 125 1.05 6.36 13.16
N TYR A 126 0.05 6.13 14.02
CA TYR A 126 -1.30 5.80 13.60
C TYR A 126 -1.91 6.90 12.73
N ASP A 127 -1.73 8.17 13.12
CA ASP A 127 -2.20 9.32 12.35
C ASP A 127 -1.51 9.38 10.98
N TYR A 128 -0.18 9.16 10.93
CA TYR A 128 0.56 9.11 9.67
C TYR A 128 0.11 7.95 8.76
N PHE A 129 -0.21 6.81 9.35
CA PHE A 129 -0.75 5.66 8.63
C PHE A 129 -2.12 5.96 8.02
N ILE A 130 -3.05 6.52 8.80
CA ILE A 130 -4.38 6.91 8.30
C ILE A 130 -4.28 8.01 7.25
N ASN A 131 -3.43 9.02 7.46
CA ASN A 131 -3.20 10.09 6.49
C ASN A 131 -2.69 9.52 5.16
N THR A 132 -1.73 8.59 5.21
CA THR A 132 -1.19 7.91 4.03
C THR A 132 -2.26 7.08 3.32
N LEU A 133 -3.11 6.38 4.07
CA LEU A 133 -4.20 5.59 3.51
C LEU A 133 -5.22 6.47 2.79
N ILE A 134 -5.64 7.58 3.41
CA ILE A 134 -6.59 8.55 2.84
C ILE A 134 -6.01 9.17 1.56
N VAL A 135 -4.79 9.69 1.61
CA VAL A 135 -4.13 10.33 0.46
C VAL A 135 -3.93 9.32 -0.68
N THR A 136 -3.49 8.11 -0.38
CA THR A 136 -3.26 7.08 -1.40
C THR A 136 -4.56 6.65 -2.05
N ALA A 137 -5.61 6.36 -1.27
CA ALA A 137 -6.91 5.97 -1.79
C ALA A 137 -7.53 7.09 -2.66
N GLY A 138 -7.50 8.33 -2.16
CA GLY A 138 -7.97 9.50 -2.92
C GLY A 138 -7.21 9.67 -4.23
N THR A 139 -5.88 9.60 -4.18
CA THR A 139 -5.01 9.72 -5.37
C THR A 139 -5.31 8.62 -6.39
N ILE A 140 -5.49 7.37 -5.95
CA ILE A 140 -5.81 6.24 -6.82
C ILE A 140 -7.17 6.44 -7.51
N ILE A 141 -8.20 6.82 -6.74
CA ILE A 141 -9.56 7.03 -7.27
C ILE A 141 -9.55 8.11 -8.34
N ILE A 142 -8.95 9.27 -8.05
CA ILE A 142 -8.87 10.41 -8.98
C ILE A 142 -8.03 10.02 -10.22
N SER A 143 -6.86 9.42 -10.01
CA SER A 143 -5.93 9.09 -11.08
C SER A 143 -6.47 8.02 -12.03
N ILE A 144 -7.11 6.97 -11.50
CA ILE A 144 -7.72 5.93 -12.34
C ILE A 144 -8.92 6.49 -13.10
N SER A 145 -9.76 7.32 -12.46
CA SER A 145 -10.93 7.91 -13.10
C SER A 145 -10.53 8.80 -14.28
N ILE A 146 -9.63 9.77 -14.04
CA ILE A 146 -9.16 10.67 -15.10
C ILE A 146 -8.32 9.91 -16.14
N GLY A 147 -7.40 9.06 -15.68
CA GLY A 147 -6.47 8.32 -16.54
C GLY A 147 -7.17 7.31 -17.45
N SER A 148 -8.21 6.63 -16.98
CA SER A 148 -8.98 5.68 -17.80
C SER A 148 -9.80 6.39 -18.88
N LEU A 149 -10.45 7.51 -18.55
CA LEU A 149 -11.20 8.32 -19.52
C LEU A 149 -10.27 8.91 -20.58
N ALA A 150 -9.15 9.50 -20.18
CA ALA A 150 -8.14 10.03 -21.10
C ALA A 150 -7.52 8.91 -21.96
N GLY A 151 -7.20 7.77 -21.34
CA GLY A 151 -6.67 6.60 -22.04
C GLY A 151 -7.63 6.06 -23.09
N TYR A 152 -8.92 5.98 -22.78
CA TYR A 152 -9.95 5.55 -23.73
C TYR A 152 -10.08 6.52 -24.92
N ALA A 153 -10.11 7.83 -24.66
CA ALA A 153 -10.16 8.84 -25.71
C ALA A 153 -8.96 8.75 -26.65
N LEU A 154 -7.75 8.64 -26.11
CA LEU A 154 -6.51 8.53 -26.89
C LEU A 154 -6.41 7.21 -27.66
N ALA A 155 -6.93 6.11 -27.11
CA ALA A 155 -6.93 4.82 -27.79
C ALA A 155 -7.90 4.75 -28.99
N ARG A 156 -8.95 5.58 -28.99
CA ARG A 156 -9.97 5.62 -30.06
C ARG A 156 -9.75 6.74 -31.07
N TYR A 157 -9.05 7.79 -30.70
CA TYR A 157 -8.82 8.94 -31.58
C TYR A 157 -7.52 8.80 -32.38
N ALA A 158 -7.61 8.82 -33.71
CA ALA A 158 -6.47 8.64 -34.62
C ALA A 158 -5.82 9.95 -35.11
N GLY A 159 -6.30 11.12 -34.66
CA GLY A 159 -5.76 12.41 -35.11
C GLY A 159 -4.47 12.82 -34.40
N LEU A 160 -3.77 13.82 -34.97
CA LEU A 160 -2.48 14.34 -34.47
C LEU A 160 -2.51 14.79 -33.00
N ALA A 161 -3.66 15.28 -32.52
CA ALA A 161 -3.80 15.69 -31.13
C ALA A 161 -3.50 14.56 -30.12
N SER A 162 -3.80 13.29 -30.47
CA SER A 162 -3.45 12.15 -29.60
C SER A 162 -1.94 12.00 -29.44
N VAL A 163 -1.19 12.13 -30.53
CA VAL A 163 0.27 12.06 -30.55
C VAL A 163 0.87 13.18 -29.72
N VAL A 164 0.39 14.41 -29.89
CA VAL A 164 0.86 15.57 -29.13
C VAL A 164 0.63 15.38 -27.62
N VAL A 165 -0.56 14.95 -27.21
CA VAL A 165 -0.88 14.71 -25.79
C VAL A 165 -0.02 13.58 -25.21
N LEU A 166 0.20 12.49 -25.95
CA LEU A 166 1.05 11.38 -25.49
C LEU A 166 2.51 11.79 -25.35
N VAL A 167 3.05 12.52 -26.33
CA VAL A 167 4.43 13.05 -26.26
C VAL A 167 4.56 14.03 -25.11
N ALA A 168 3.60 14.93 -24.91
CA ALA A 168 3.58 15.85 -23.78
C ALA A 168 3.53 15.09 -22.44
N ALA A 169 2.65 14.09 -22.31
CA ALA A 169 2.54 13.28 -21.09
C ALA A 169 3.85 12.54 -20.76
N LEU A 170 4.55 12.01 -21.77
CA LEU A 170 5.88 11.41 -21.60
C LEU A 170 6.92 12.44 -21.17
N ALA A 171 6.94 13.62 -21.80
CA ALA A 171 7.84 14.70 -21.45
C ALA A 171 7.65 15.15 -19.98
N PHE A 172 6.41 15.38 -19.55
CA PHE A 172 6.11 15.73 -18.15
C PHE A 172 6.52 14.63 -17.16
N ARG A 173 6.42 13.35 -17.53
CA ARG A 173 6.88 12.24 -16.68
C ARG A 173 8.40 12.13 -16.58
N ALA A 174 9.13 12.64 -17.56
CA ALA A 174 10.58 12.65 -17.58
C ALA A 174 11.19 13.81 -16.78
N LEU A 175 10.40 14.86 -16.50
CA LEU A 175 10.88 16.02 -15.76
C LEU A 175 11.33 15.63 -14.34
N PRO A 176 12.39 16.27 -13.81
CA PRO A 176 12.87 16.01 -12.46
C PRO A 176 11.82 16.43 -11.44
N ARG A 177 11.34 15.49 -10.62
CA ARG A 177 10.33 15.77 -9.59
C ARG A 177 10.74 16.88 -8.62
N LEU A 178 12.04 17.03 -8.37
CA LEU A 178 12.60 18.09 -7.51
C LEU A 178 12.30 19.51 -8.04
N ALA A 179 12.18 19.70 -9.36
CA ALA A 179 11.89 21.01 -9.94
C ALA A 179 10.48 21.52 -9.57
N PHE A 180 9.58 20.62 -9.20
CA PHE A 180 8.20 20.97 -8.85
C PHE A 180 7.97 21.17 -7.35
N VAL A 181 8.92 20.79 -6.49
CA VAL A 181 8.76 20.89 -5.03
C VAL A 181 8.54 22.33 -4.58
N LEU A 182 9.39 23.26 -5.03
CA LEU A 182 9.26 24.67 -4.69
C LEU A 182 7.93 25.26 -5.22
N PRO A 183 7.58 25.13 -6.51
CA PRO A 183 6.27 25.57 -7.00
C PRO A 183 5.09 25.05 -6.18
N TYR A 184 5.05 23.77 -5.83
CA TYR A 184 3.96 23.21 -5.02
C TYR A 184 3.91 23.79 -3.61
N TYR A 185 5.05 24.01 -2.97
CA TYR A 185 5.12 24.67 -1.66
C TYR A 185 4.51 26.09 -1.72
N TRP A 186 4.88 26.89 -2.72
CA TRP A 186 4.31 28.23 -2.90
C TRP A 186 2.81 28.19 -3.16
N ILE A 187 2.33 27.27 -4.00
CA ILE A 187 0.89 27.09 -4.26
C ILE A 187 0.17 26.72 -2.96
N GLY A 188 0.72 25.83 -2.15
CA GLY A 188 0.12 25.43 -0.88
C GLY A 188 -0.03 26.59 0.10
N ILE A 189 0.99 27.46 0.20
CA ILE A 189 0.91 28.68 1.02
C ILE A 189 -0.17 29.63 0.48
N LEU A 190 -0.15 29.91 -0.81
CA LEU A 190 -1.06 30.86 -1.45
C LEU A 190 -2.53 30.42 -1.33
N THR A 191 -2.77 29.12 -1.45
CA THR A 191 -4.11 28.52 -1.35
C THR A 191 -4.53 28.19 0.08
N ARG A 192 -3.63 28.36 1.07
CA ARG A 192 -3.82 27.92 2.47
C ARG A 192 -4.16 26.43 2.61
N LEU A 193 -3.66 25.61 1.68
CA LEU A 193 -3.83 24.15 1.67
C LEU A 193 -2.60 23.41 2.22
N MET A 194 -1.64 24.13 2.80
CA MET A 194 -0.52 23.50 3.51
C MET A 194 -1.02 22.54 4.59
N ASP A 195 -0.34 21.39 4.72
CA ASP A 195 -0.65 20.33 5.68
C ASP A 195 -2.07 19.74 5.55
N SER A 196 -2.63 19.74 4.32
CA SER A 196 -3.94 19.15 4.01
C SER A 196 -3.83 17.88 3.17
N TYR A 197 -4.89 17.06 3.15
CA TYR A 197 -4.95 15.85 2.33
C TYR A 197 -4.96 16.10 0.81
N LEU A 198 -5.20 17.35 0.38
CA LEU A 198 -5.30 17.72 -1.03
C LEU A 198 -3.95 18.12 -1.64
N LEU A 199 -3.00 18.57 -0.81
CA LEU A 199 -1.70 19.06 -1.24
C LEU A 199 -0.63 18.42 -0.36
N VAL A 200 0.06 17.41 -0.93
CA VAL A 200 1.08 16.57 -0.29
C VAL A 200 2.45 16.83 -0.90
#